data_AF-A0A954RX20-F1
#
_entry.id   AF-A0A954RX20-F1
#
_cell.length_a   1.000
_cell.length_b   1.000
_cell.length_c   1.000
_cell.angle_alpha   90.00
_cell.angle_beta   90.00
_cell.angle_gamma   90.00
#
_symmetry.space_group_name_H-M   'P 1'
#
loop_
_entity.id
_entity.type
_entity.pdbx_description
1 polymer ?
#
loop_
_entity_poly.entity_id
_entity_poly.type
_entity_poly.pdbx_seq_one_letter_code
_entity_poly.pdbx_strand_id
1 'polypeptide(L)' 'MADPIQIKRYPNRRYYARNTSQYVSLKDIEEMVQSGATVEIVDTQTGDDITRTVLTQIIMERQPEKMALFPSDMLH' A
#
# COMPACT_ATOMS: atom_id res chain seq x y z
N MET A 1 21.09 -10.20 2.47
CA MET A 1 19.95 -9.30 2.23
C MET A 1 18.74 -10.18 2.01
N ALA A 2 17.63 -9.94 2.71
CA ALA A 2 16.41 -10.71 2.49
C ALA A 2 15.78 -10.25 1.17
N ASP A 3 15.29 -11.19 0.36
CA ASP A 3 14.59 -10.86 -0.88
C ASP A 3 13.29 -10.10 -0.57
N PRO A 4 12.91 -9.10 -1.39
CA PRO A 4 11.69 -8.35 -1.17
C PRO A 4 10.46 -9.24 -1.31
N ILE A 5 9.47 -9.01 -0.46
CA ILE A 5 8.15 -9.63 -0.59
C ILE A 5 7.48 -9.04 -1.82
N GLN A 6 7.36 -9.85 -2.86
CA GLN A 6 6.71 -9.46 -4.11
C GLN A 6 5.19 -9.52 -3.98
N ILE A 7 4.54 -8.39 -4.25
CA ILE A 7 3.10 -8.19 -4.15
C ILE A 7 2.59 -7.70 -5.49
N LYS A 8 1.43 -8.23 -5.91
CA LYS A 8 0.75 -7.83 -7.14
C LYS A 8 -0.54 -7.10 -6.81
N ARG A 9 -0.76 -5.93 -7.40
CA ARG A 9 -2.03 -5.21 -7.34
C ARG A 9 -2.88 -5.54 -8.56
N TYR A 10 -4.11 -5.98 -8.31
CA TYR A 10 -5.08 -6.32 -9.34
C TYR A 10 -6.08 -5.18 -9.58
N PRO A 11 -6.71 -5.11 -10.77
CA PRO A 11 -7.69 -4.06 -11.10
C PRO A 11 -8.80 -3.87 -10.06
N ASN A 12 -9.16 -4.94 -9.36
CA ASN A 12 -10.14 -4.94 -8.27
C ASN A 12 -9.59 -4.37 -6.95
N ARG A 13 -8.45 -3.67 -6.99
CA ARG A 13 -7.71 -3.09 -5.85
C ARG A 13 -7.22 -4.11 -4.82
N ARG A 14 -7.27 -5.42 -5.13
CA ARG A 14 -6.75 -6.45 -4.24
C ARG A 14 -5.26 -6.62 -4.43
N TYR A 15 -4.56 -6.86 -3.33
CA TYR A 15 -3.14 -7.21 -3.34
C TYR A 15 -2.97 -8.71 -3.08
N TYR A 16 -2.02 -9.32 -3.76
CA TYR A 16 -1.67 -10.72 -3.55
C TYR A 16 -0.16 -10.88 -3.46
N ALA A 17 0.33 -11.58 -2.44
CA ALA A 17 1.74 -11.93 -2.34
C ALA A 17 2.07 -13.07 -3.31
N ARG A 18 3.15 -12.91 -4.10
CA ARG A 18 3.55 -13.88 -5.13
C ARG A 18 3.91 -15.25 -4.57
N ASN A 19 4.52 -15.28 -3.37
CA ASN A 19 5.06 -16.51 -2.80
C ASN A 19 3.98 -17.39 -2.16
N THR A 20 2.87 -16.80 -1.71
CA THR A 20 1.79 -17.53 -1.02
C THR A 20 0.49 -17.54 -1.82
N SER A 21 0.39 -16.71 -2.88
CA SER A 21 -0.88 -16.42 -3.57
C SER A 21 -2.01 -16.02 -2.63
N GLN A 22 -1.66 -15.54 -1.43
CA GLN A 22 -2.62 -15.11 -0.43
C GLN A 22 -2.98 -13.66 -0.68
N TYR A 23 -4.24 -13.36 -0.42
CA TYR A 23 -4.71 -11.99 -0.34
C TYR A 23 -3.98 -11.27 0.78
N VAL A 24 -3.52 -10.05 0.49
CA VAL A 24 -2.84 -9.18 1.43
C VAL A 24 -3.64 -7.88 1.50
N SER A 25 -4.01 -7.45 2.69
CA SER A 25 -4.64 -6.15 2.89
C SER A 25 -3.59 -5.04 2.94
N LEU A 26 -4.00 -3.79 2.79
CA LEU A 26 -3.10 -2.64 2.92
C LEU A 26 -2.47 -2.57 4.33
N LYS A 27 -3.21 -3.00 5.36
CA LYS A 27 -2.73 -3.11 6.74
C LYS A 27 -1.66 -4.18 6.89
N ASP A 28 -1.79 -5.32 6.23
CA ASP A 28 -0.77 -6.37 6.28
C ASP A 28 0.54 -5.89 5.62
N ILE A 29 0.43 -5.14 4.52
CA ILE A 29 1.60 -4.50 3.86
C ILE A 29 2.27 -3.51 4.81
N GLU A 30 1.47 -2.72 5.52
CA GLU A 30 1.98 -1.81 6.54
C GLU A 30 2.74 -2.56 7.65
N GLU A 31 2.16 -3.62 8.20
CA GLU A 31 2.79 -4.44 9.25
C GLU A 31 4.11 -5.07 8.77
N MET A 32 4.14 -5.57 7.52
CA MET A 32 5.38 -6.09 6.91
C MET A 32 6.48 -5.02 6.89
N VAL A 33 6.18 -3.81 6.42
CA VAL A 33 7.15 -2.71 6.35
C VAL A 33 7.60 -2.28 7.75
N GLN A 34 6.67 -2.18 8.70
CA GLN A 34 6.99 -1.86 10.09
C GLN A 34 7.88 -2.92 10.76
N SER A 35 7.74 -4.19 10.37
CA SER A 35 8.60 -5.28 10.85
C SER A 35 10.02 -5.27 10.25
N GLY A 36 10.31 -4.33 9.35
CA GLY A 36 11.58 -4.22 8.64
C GLY A 36 11.66 -5.05 7.37
N ALA A 37 10.55 -5.65 6.92
CA ALA A 37 10.52 -6.36 5.65
C ALA A 37 10.54 -5.36 4.47
N THR A 38 11.26 -5.73 3.41
CA THR A 38 11.21 -5.00 2.15
C THR A 38 10.06 -5.54 1.31
N VAL A 39 9.24 -4.66 0.73
CA VAL A 39 8.13 -5.02 -0.15
C VAL A 39 8.36 -4.42 -1.54
N GLU A 40 7.93 -5.15 -2.57
CA GLU A 40 7.92 -4.70 -3.96
C GLU A 40 6.51 -4.92 -4.51
N ILE A 41 5.86 -3.86 -4.99
CA ILE A 41 4.46 -3.89 -5.38
C ILE A 41 4.34 -3.48 -6.85
N VAL A 42 3.82 -4.40 -7.67
CA VAL A 42 3.65 -4.20 -9.11
C VAL A 42 2.18 -4.21 -9.50
N ASP A 43 1.76 -3.25 -10.32
CA ASP A 43 0.42 -3.24 -10.90
C ASP A 43 0.32 -4.30 -12.01
N THR A 44 -0.66 -5.20 -11.91
CA THR A 44 -0.82 -6.29 -12.88
C THR A 44 -1.37 -5.83 -14.23
N GLN A 45 -1.99 -4.66 -14.31
CA GLN A 45 -2.52 -4.13 -15.56
C GLN A 45 -1.45 -3.41 -16.36
N THR A 46 -0.63 -2.60 -15.70
CA THR A 46 0.37 -1.77 -16.37
C THR A 46 1.78 -2.36 -16.31
N GLY A 47 2.06 -3.20 -15.33
CA GLY A 47 3.41 -3.70 -15.05
C GLY A 47 4.27 -2.70 -14.27
N ASP A 48 3.72 -1.56 -13.87
CA ASP A 48 4.48 -0.51 -13.18
C ASP A 48 4.79 -0.89 -11.74
N ASP A 49 5.98 -0.49 -11.29
CA ASP A 49 6.31 -0.44 -9.86
C ASP A 49 5.53 0.70 -9.19
N ILE A 50 4.59 0.31 -8.34
CA ILE A 50 3.72 1.21 -7.57
C ILE A 50 4.06 1.20 -6.08
N THR A 51 5.19 0.60 -5.68
CA THR A 51 5.62 0.47 -4.28
C THR A 51 5.56 1.80 -3.56
N ARG A 52 6.17 2.85 -4.13
CA ARG A 52 6.18 4.19 -3.53
C ARG A 52 4.78 4.75 -3.34
N THR A 53 3.90 4.59 -4.32
CA THR A 53 2.53 5.09 -4.29
C THR A 53 1.73 4.42 -3.17
N VAL A 54 1.83 3.10 -3.05
CA VAL A 54 1.11 2.33 -2.03
C VAL A 54 1.66 2.62 -0.63
N LEU A 55 2.98 2.72 -0.45
CA LEU A 55 3.57 3.12 0.83
C LEU A 55 3.17 4.54 1.23
N THR A 56 3.08 5.46 0.27
CA THR A 56 2.57 6.82 0.52
C THR A 56 1.12 6.79 0.97
N GLN A 57 0.27 5.99 0.31
CA GLN A 57 -1.13 5.78 0.71
C GLN A 57 -1.22 5.27 2.16
N ILE A 58 -0.42 4.26 2.52
CA ILE A 58 -0.35 3.73 3.90
C ILE A 58 -0.02 4.86 4.88
N ILE A 59 1.01 5.67 4.60
CA ILE A 59 1.42 6.77 5.49
C ILE A 59 0.29 7.82 5.65
N MET A 60 -0.43 8.13 4.57
CA MET A 60 -1.54 9.09 4.61
C MET A 60 -2.75 8.56 5.42
N GLU A 61 -3.09 7.27 5.27
CA GLU A 61 -4.22 6.64 5.99
C GLU A 61 -3.98 6.52 7.51
N ARG A 62 -2.71 6.52 7.96
CA ARG A 62 -2.35 6.56 9.38
C ARG A 62 -2.62 7.89 10.07
N GLN A 63 -2.90 8.96 9.33
CA GLN A 63 -3.12 10.30 9.87
C GLN A 63 -4.56 10.80 9.65
N PRO A 64 -5.61 10.07 10.06
CA PRO A 64 -6.99 10.55 9.89
C PRO A 64 -7.26 11.85 10.67
N GLU A 65 -6.58 12.06 11.80
CA GLU A 65 -6.69 13.28 12.60
C GLU A 65 -6.21 14.55 11.87
N LYS A 66 -5.38 14.44 10.84
CA LYS A 66 -4.98 15.60 10.01
C LYS A 66 -5.94 15.89 8.85
N MET A 67 -6.78 14.94 8.45
CA MET A 67 -7.87 15.21 7.50
C MET A 67 -9.08 15.88 8.18
N ALA A 68 -9.25 15.69 9.49
CA ALA A 68 -10.24 16.42 10.29
C ALA A 68 -9.90 17.92 10.49
N LEU A 69 -8.69 18.35 10.10
CA LEU A 69 -8.26 19.75 10.12
C LEU A 69 -8.61 20.52 8.84
N PHE A 70 -9.31 19.91 7.87
CA PHE A 70 -9.90 20.65 6.77
C PHE A 70 -11.31 21.12 7.17
N PRO A 71 -11.48 22.39 7.57
CA PRO A 71 -12.82 22.94 7.72
C PRO A 71 -13.53 22.86 6.36
N SER A 72 -14.78 22.41 6.41
CA SER A 72 -15.74 22.39 5.30
C SER A 72 -15.94 23.76 4.62
N ASP A 73 -15.35 24.82 5.17
CA ASP A 73 -15.48 26.21 4.73
C ASP A 73 -14.61 26.55 3.49
N MET A 74 -13.77 25.63 3.00
CA MET A 74 -13.01 25.85 1.75
C MET A 74 -13.68 25.26 0.49
N LEU A 75 -14.91 24.75 0.61
CA LEU A 75 -15.78 24.47 -0.53
C LEU A 75 -16.72 25.68 -0.76
N HIS A 76 -16.13 26.78 -1.25
CA HIS A 76 -16.89 27.86 -1.88
C HIS A 76 -16.90 27.69 -3.40
#